data_AF-A0AAV1VRW4-F1
#
_entry.id   AF-A0AAV1VRW4-F1
#
_cell.length_a   1.000
_cell.length_b   1.000
_cell.length_c   1.000
_cell.angle_alpha   90.00
_cell.angle_beta   90.00
_cell.angle_gamma   90.00
#
_symmetry.space_group_name_H-M   'P 1'
#
loop_
_entity.id
_entity.type
_entity.pdbx_description
1 polymer ?
#
loop_
_entity_poly.entity_id
_entity_poly.type
_entity_poly.pdbx_seq_one_letter_code
_entity_poly.pdbx_strand_id
1 'polypeptide(L)'
;MEDTPGNRDNQHDGGSSSKKRNCHRHTPTQIQRLESIFKEYPHPDEKMRMKLSRELGITPKQVKFWFQNHRNQMKVQRERLDIFKLRDNNEKMRSENIALREALKKCICPNCGPVTASGDSFFDVQRMRLENLQLKEELDRVSNIAAMYTGKPWG
;
A
#
# COMPACT_ATOMS: atom_id res chain seq x y z
N MET A 1 -46.54 -1.48 -29.86
CA MET A 1 -45.83 -1.95 -28.65
C MET A 1 -46.25 -1.00 -27.54
N GLU A 2 -47.29 -1.39 -26.81
CA GLU A 2 -47.59 -0.88 -25.45
C GLU A 2 -46.37 -1.23 -24.55
N ASP A 3 -46.05 -0.57 -23.44
CA ASP A 3 -46.89 0.02 -22.41
C ASP A 3 -46.09 1.00 -21.52
N THR A 4 -46.81 1.68 -20.64
CA THR A 4 -46.46 2.96 -19.98
C THR A 4 -45.76 2.77 -18.59
N PRO A 5 -45.70 3.75 -17.66
CA PRO A 5 -44.48 4.33 -17.09
C PRO A 5 -44.21 3.96 -15.62
N GLY A 6 -43.19 4.59 -15.03
CA GLY A 6 -42.62 4.24 -13.73
C GLY A 6 -43.50 4.41 -12.49
N ASN A 7 -43.00 3.85 -11.39
CA ASN A 7 -43.47 4.16 -10.05
C ASN A 7 -42.35 4.76 -9.20
N ARG A 8 -42.36 6.10 -9.10
CA ARG A 8 -41.76 6.90 -8.03
C ARG A 8 -42.91 7.34 -7.13
N ASP A 9 -43.13 6.63 -6.03
CA ASP A 9 -43.92 7.16 -4.93
C ASP A 9 -42.97 7.82 -3.93
N ASN A 10 -42.85 9.14 -4.08
CA ASN A 10 -42.33 10.04 -3.07
C ASN A 10 -43.53 10.65 -2.35
N GLN A 11 -43.63 10.46 -1.03
CA GLN A 11 -44.39 11.36 -0.18
C GLN A 11 -43.72 11.47 1.19
N HIS A 12 -43.12 12.64 1.39
CA HIS A 12 -42.81 13.22 2.70
C HIS A 12 -44.11 13.43 3.46
N ASP A 13 -44.12 13.08 4.74
CA ASP A 13 -44.90 13.84 5.70
C ASP A 13 -44.09 14.05 6.98
N GLY A 14 -44.17 15.27 7.51
CA GLY A 14 -43.31 15.82 8.53
C GLY A 14 -43.72 15.43 9.95
N GLY A 15 -42.77 15.60 10.86
CA GLY A 15 -43.05 15.79 12.29
C GLY A 15 -43.29 14.50 13.08
N SER A 16 -42.22 13.88 13.58
CA SER A 16 -42.31 13.14 14.84
C SER A 16 -40.91 12.81 15.37
N SER A 17 -40.59 13.43 16.51
CA SER A 17 -39.79 12.92 17.63
C SER A 17 -38.80 11.79 17.32
N SER A 18 -37.52 12.06 17.59
CA SER A 18 -36.42 11.10 17.66
C SER A 18 -36.74 9.95 18.63
N LYS A 19 -37.59 9.01 18.22
CA LYS A 19 -37.77 7.71 18.87
C LYS A 19 -36.42 7.04 18.77
N LYS A 20 -35.64 7.08 19.87
CA LYS A 20 -34.47 6.21 20.07
C LYS A 20 -34.89 4.82 19.60
N ARG A 21 -34.42 4.42 18.42
CA ARG A 21 -34.66 3.08 17.89
C ARG A 21 -34.22 2.14 18.99
N ASN A 22 -35.16 1.42 19.60
CA ASN A 22 -34.91 0.55 20.73
C ASN A 22 -33.92 -0.53 20.26
N CYS A 23 -32.62 -0.25 20.44
CA CYS A 23 -31.55 -1.10 19.95
C CYS A 23 -31.46 -2.26 20.93
N HIS A 24 -32.22 -3.32 20.65
CA HIS A 24 -32.18 -4.51 21.47
C HIS A 24 -30.91 -5.29 21.15
N ARG A 25 -29.95 -5.25 22.08
CA ARG A 25 -28.70 -5.99 21.98
C ARG A 25 -28.99 -7.48 22.17
N HIS A 26 -28.39 -8.33 21.34
CA HIS A 26 -28.51 -9.77 21.50
C HIS A 26 -27.91 -10.24 22.83
N THR A 27 -28.56 -11.20 23.47
CA THR A 27 -28.05 -11.82 24.70
C THR A 27 -26.81 -12.66 24.40
N PRO A 28 -25.95 -12.95 25.40
CA PRO A 28 -24.80 -13.84 25.21
C PRO A 28 -25.19 -15.22 24.66
N THR A 29 -26.31 -15.78 25.12
CA THR A 29 -26.82 -17.07 24.64
C THR A 29 -27.25 -17.01 23.16
N GLN A 30 -27.91 -15.93 22.73
CA GLN A 30 -28.24 -15.70 21.33
C GLN A 30 -26.99 -15.58 20.47
N ILE A 31 -25.99 -14.81 20.93
CA ILE A 31 -24.72 -14.62 20.23
C ILE A 31 -23.99 -15.95 20.07
N GLN A 32 -23.83 -16.72 21.15
CA GLN A 32 -23.15 -18.01 21.13
C GLN A 32 -23.79 -18.99 20.14
N ARG A 33 -25.12 -19.04 20.09
CA ARG A 33 -25.82 -19.90 19.15
C ARG A 33 -25.65 -19.43 17.70
N LEU A 34 -25.74 -18.13 17.45
CA LEU A 34 -25.48 -17.56 16.12
C LEU A 34 -24.04 -17.82 15.66
N GLU A 35 -23.06 -17.68 16.54
CA GLU A 35 -21.64 -17.99 16.27
C GLU A 35 -21.39 -19.47 16.00
N SER A 36 -22.02 -20.37 16.76
CA SER A 36 -21.96 -21.81 16.52
C SER A 36 -22.43 -22.15 15.09
N ILE A 37 -23.57 -21.59 14.68
CA ILE A 37 -24.09 -21.80 13.33
C ILE A 37 -23.22 -21.13 12.27
N PHE A 38 -22.68 -19.94 12.55
CA PHE A 38 -21.82 -19.24 11.60
C PHE A 38 -20.58 -20.05 11.20
N LYS A 39 -19.99 -20.80 12.14
CA LYS A 39 -18.83 -21.66 11.87
C LYS A 39 -19.11 -22.72 10.81
N GLU A 40 -20.33 -23.25 10.78
CA GLU A 40 -20.74 -24.29 9.82
C GLU A 40 -21.38 -23.69 8.56
N TYR A 41 -22.20 -22.65 8.72
CA TYR A 41 -22.99 -22.03 7.65
C TYR A 41 -22.90 -20.49 7.69
N PRO A 42 -21.82 -19.87 7.16
CA PRO A 42 -21.65 -18.41 7.16
C PRO A 42 -22.69 -17.64 6.33
N HIS A 43 -23.38 -18.35 5.43
CA HIS A 43 -24.41 -17.83 4.53
C HIS A 43 -25.70 -18.65 4.67
N PRO A 44 -26.43 -18.51 5.80
CA PRO A 44 -27.65 -19.26 6.02
C PRO A 44 -28.73 -18.84 5.03
N ASP A 45 -29.43 -19.82 4.46
CA ASP A 45 -30.56 -19.60 3.57
C ASP A 45 -31.81 -19.11 4.33
N GLU A 46 -32.92 -18.84 3.61
CA GLU A 46 -34.13 -18.34 4.25
C GLU A 46 -34.73 -19.33 5.26
N LYS A 47 -34.75 -20.63 4.93
CA LYS A 47 -35.30 -21.67 5.81
C LYS A 47 -34.54 -21.74 7.13
N MET A 48 -33.21 -21.70 7.07
CA MET A 48 -32.35 -21.69 8.24
C MET A 48 -32.50 -20.42 9.06
N ARG A 49 -32.60 -19.24 8.41
CA ARG A 49 -32.88 -17.98 9.10
C ARG A 49 -34.21 -18.01 9.86
N MET A 50 -35.25 -18.57 9.25
CA MET A 50 -36.57 -18.73 9.90
C MET A 50 -36.50 -19.68 11.09
N LYS A 51 -35.75 -20.78 10.99
CA LYS A 51 -35.53 -21.72 12.12
C LYS A 51 -34.83 -21.02 13.29
N LEU A 52 -33.72 -20.32 13.02
CA LEU A 52 -32.96 -19.59 14.04
C LEU A 52 -33.77 -18.48 14.69
N SER A 53 -34.58 -17.77 13.89
CA SER A 53 -35.49 -16.74 14.37
C SER A 53 -36.43 -17.29 15.45
N ARG A 54 -37.07 -18.44 15.19
CA ARG A 54 -37.96 -19.11 16.14
C ARG A 54 -37.23 -19.59 17.38
N GLU A 55 -36.05 -20.21 17.21
CA GLU A 55 -35.24 -20.74 18.31
C GLU A 55 -34.74 -19.63 19.25
N LEU A 56 -34.37 -18.48 18.71
CA LEU A 56 -33.72 -17.39 19.45
C LEU A 56 -34.67 -16.28 19.89
N GLY A 57 -35.95 -16.33 19.47
CA GLY A 57 -36.94 -15.30 19.77
C GLY A 57 -36.62 -13.94 19.15
N ILE A 58 -35.92 -13.90 18.01
CA ILE A 58 -35.56 -12.67 17.27
C ILE A 58 -36.11 -12.73 15.86
N THR A 59 -36.25 -11.57 15.20
CA THR A 59 -36.80 -11.55 13.83
C THR A 59 -35.84 -12.14 12.80
N PRO A 60 -36.33 -12.74 11.68
CA PRO A 60 -35.48 -13.25 10.60
C PRO A 60 -34.58 -12.16 10.01
N LYS A 61 -35.05 -10.90 10.01
CA LYS A 61 -34.29 -9.71 9.61
C LYS A 61 -33.09 -9.46 10.53
N GLN A 62 -33.25 -9.61 11.85
CA GLN A 62 -32.13 -9.51 12.80
C GLN A 62 -31.11 -10.61 12.56
N VAL A 63 -31.56 -11.85 12.33
CA VAL A 63 -30.65 -12.95 11.96
C VAL A 63 -29.87 -12.59 10.70
N LYS A 64 -30.55 -12.16 9.62
CA LYS A 64 -29.90 -11.73 8.37
C LYS A 64 -28.83 -10.66 8.60
N PHE A 65 -29.15 -9.61 9.36
CA PHE A 65 -28.21 -8.53 9.64
C PHE A 65 -27.07 -8.96 10.54
N TRP A 66 -27.32 -9.82 11.52
CA TRP A 66 -26.26 -10.36 12.36
C TRP A 66 -25.22 -11.10 11.51
N PHE A 67 -25.65 -12.01 10.63
CA PHE A 67 -24.73 -12.75 9.74
C PHE A 67 -24.00 -11.82 8.77
N GLN A 68 -24.68 -10.82 8.22
CA GLN A 68 -24.04 -9.82 7.36
C GLN A 68 -22.98 -9.01 8.11
N ASN A 69 -23.31 -8.54 9.31
CA ASN A 69 -22.39 -7.77 10.14
C ASN A 69 -21.20 -8.62 10.60
N HIS A 70 -21.43 -9.86 11.00
CA HIS A 70 -20.38 -10.78 11.42
C HIS A 70 -19.38 -11.06 10.28
N ARG A 71 -19.86 -11.28 9.04
CA ARG A 71 -18.97 -11.39 7.87
C ARG A 71 -18.17 -10.11 7.62
N ASN A 72 -18.81 -8.94 7.73
CA ASN A 72 -18.11 -7.67 7.55
C ASN A 72 -17.05 -7.46 8.64
N GLN A 73 -17.35 -7.80 9.90
CA GLN A 73 -16.40 -7.75 11.00
C GLN A 73 -15.19 -8.65 10.76
N MET A 74 -15.39 -9.89 10.29
CA MET A 74 -14.31 -10.80 9.92
C MET A 74 -13.44 -10.24 8.78
N LYS A 75 -14.07 -9.67 7.75
CA LYS A 75 -13.36 -9.03 6.64
C LYS A 75 -12.49 -7.87 7.15
N VAL A 76 -13.07 -6.95 7.93
CA VAL A 76 -12.36 -5.80 8.50
C VAL A 76 -11.23 -6.25 9.44
N GLN A 77 -11.45 -7.28 10.25
CA GLN A 77 -10.42 -7.81 11.13
C GLN A 77 -9.24 -8.38 10.33
N ARG A 78 -9.51 -9.13 9.25
CA ARG A 78 -8.47 -9.62 8.35
C ARG A 78 -7.69 -8.46 7.72
N GLU A 79 -8.38 -7.48 7.15
CA GLU A 79 -7.74 -6.31 6.52
C GLU A 79 -6.85 -5.55 7.51
N ARG A 80 -7.29 -5.39 8.76
CA ARG A 80 -6.47 -4.78 9.82
C ARG A 80 -5.19 -5.57 10.12
N LEU A 81 -5.29 -6.90 10.18
CA LEU A 81 -4.13 -7.77 10.37
C LEU A 81 -3.16 -7.68 9.19
N ASP A 82 -3.68 -7.61 7.97
CA ASP A 82 -2.86 -7.47 6.77
C ASP A 82 -2.15 -6.12 6.72
N ILE A 83 -2.85 -5.03 7.05
CA ILE A 83 -2.25 -3.69 7.17
C ILE A 83 -1.13 -3.68 8.22
N PHE A 84 -1.36 -4.32 9.38
CA PHE A 84 -0.35 -4.44 10.43
C PHE A 84 0.91 -5.16 9.92
N LYS A 85 0.75 -6.33 9.28
CA LYS A 85 1.87 -7.08 8.70
C LYS A 85 2.63 -6.29 7.62
N LEU A 86 1.89 -5.60 6.75
CA LEU A 86 2.52 -4.78 5.70
C LEU A 86 3.32 -3.63 6.29
N ARG A 87 2.85 -3.01 7.36
CA ARG A 87 3.58 -1.95 8.08
C ARG A 87 4.87 -2.46 8.71
N ASP A 88 4.79 -3.57 9.43
CA ASP A 88 5.94 -4.23 10.06
C ASP A 88 7.01 -4.60 9.01
N ASN A 89 6.59 -5.22 7.90
CA ASN A 89 7.48 -5.50 6.78
C ASN A 89 8.09 -4.23 6.18
N ASN A 90 7.31 -3.15 6.03
CA ASN A 90 7.83 -1.88 5.50
C ASN A 90 8.89 -1.27 6.41
N GLU A 91 8.66 -1.32 7.72
CA GLU A 91 9.62 -0.85 8.73
C GLU A 91 10.91 -1.66 8.69
N LYS A 92 10.81 -2.99 8.63
CA LYS A 92 11.96 -3.86 8.47
C LYS A 92 12.76 -3.53 7.20
N MET A 93 12.09 -3.48 6.05
CA MET A 93 12.75 -3.15 4.76
C MET A 93 13.39 -1.76 4.79
N ARG A 94 12.75 -0.76 5.43
CA ARG A 94 13.34 0.58 5.60
C ARG A 94 14.59 0.54 6.47
N SER A 95 14.56 -0.19 7.58
CA SER A 95 15.72 -0.34 8.46
C SER A 95 16.90 -1.02 7.75
N GLU A 96 16.62 -2.09 6.99
CA GLU A 96 17.62 -2.78 6.16
C GLU A 96 18.17 -1.87 5.07
N ASN A 97 17.32 -1.08 4.40
CA ASN A 97 17.75 -0.13 3.37
C ASN A 97 18.67 0.96 3.94
N ILE A 98 18.33 1.50 5.11
CA ILE A 98 19.17 2.49 5.81
C ILE A 98 20.52 1.86 6.18
N ALA A 99 20.52 0.66 6.77
CA ALA A 99 21.74 -0.04 7.13
C ALA A 99 22.64 -0.31 5.92
N LEU A 100 22.07 -0.76 4.80
CA LEU A 100 22.79 -0.99 3.55
C LEU A 100 23.37 0.31 2.97
N ARG A 101 22.60 1.40 2.95
CA ARG A 101 23.09 2.70 2.50
C ARG A 101 24.24 3.21 3.39
N GLU A 102 24.14 3.05 4.70
CA GLU A 102 25.20 3.40 5.64
C GLU A 102 26.44 2.51 5.48
N ALA A 103 26.27 1.22 5.19
CA ALA A 103 27.39 0.33 4.88
C ALA A 103 28.09 0.74 3.57
N LEU A 104 27.32 1.06 2.53
CA LEU A 104 27.86 1.51 1.24
C LEU A 104 28.66 2.82 1.37
N LYS A 105 28.21 3.77 2.19
CA LYS A 105 28.98 5.00 2.49
C LYS A 105 30.35 4.71 3.11
N LYS A 106 30.49 3.60 3.84
CA LYS A 106 31.73 3.20 4.52
C LYS A 106 32.66 2.36 3.65
N CYS A 107 32.18 1.84 2.52
CA CYS A 107 32.99 1.06 1.60
C CYS A 107 33.82 1.99 0.71
N ILE A 108 35.14 1.94 0.88
CA ILE A 108 36.10 2.60 -0.01
C ILE A 108 36.63 1.51 -0.97
N CYS A 109 36.48 1.73 -2.28
CA CYS A 109 37.06 0.82 -3.26
C CYS A 109 38.56 1.12 -3.37
N PRO A 110 39.47 0.15 -3.15
CA PRO A 110 40.92 0.39 -3.23
C PRO A 110 41.41 0.80 -4.62
N ASN A 111 40.61 0.58 -5.68
CA ASN A 111 40.92 1.01 -7.05
C ASN A 111 40.07 2.22 -7.52
N CYS A 112 39.05 2.65 -6.77
CA CYS A 112 38.10 3.70 -7.20
C CYS A 112 37.87 4.83 -6.17
N GLY A 113 38.52 4.78 -5.00
CA GLY A 113 38.33 5.77 -3.93
C GLY A 113 36.99 5.63 -3.19
N PRO A 114 36.66 6.57 -2.28
CA PRO A 114 35.40 6.56 -1.54
C PRO A 114 34.23 6.72 -2.50
N VAL A 115 33.27 5.80 -2.47
CA VAL A 115 32.03 5.94 -3.24
C VAL A 115 31.11 6.88 -2.48
N THR A 116 31.28 8.19 -2.67
CA THR A 116 30.33 9.18 -2.15
C THR A 116 29.03 9.02 -2.95
N ALA A 117 28.03 8.36 -2.35
CA ALA A 117 26.66 8.33 -2.84
C ALA A 117 25.93 9.70 -2.66
N SER A 118 26.69 10.78 -2.75
CA SER A 118 26.24 12.17 -2.71
C SER A 118 26.45 12.75 -4.11
N GLY A 119 25.60 13.67 -4.56
CA GLY A 119 25.61 14.26 -5.91
C GLY A 119 26.91 14.94 -6.37
N ASP A 120 28.01 14.79 -5.64
CA ASP A 120 29.36 15.25 -5.97
C ASP A 120 29.97 14.49 -7.15
N SER A 121 29.57 13.23 -7.37
CA SER A 121 30.09 12.42 -8.50
C SER A 121 29.81 13.08 -9.87
N PHE A 122 28.70 13.82 -10.02
CA PHE A 122 28.41 14.54 -11.26
C PHE A 122 29.37 15.71 -11.49
N PHE A 123 29.64 16.50 -10.44
CA PHE A 123 30.56 17.64 -10.51
C PHE A 123 32.01 17.19 -10.68
N ASP A 124 32.40 16.11 -10.02
CA ASP A 124 33.75 15.54 -10.13
C ASP A 124 34.00 14.96 -11.53
N VAL A 125 33.01 14.25 -12.12
CA VAL A 125 33.07 13.76 -13.50
C VAL A 125 33.11 14.92 -14.49
N GLN A 126 32.33 15.99 -14.28
CA GLN A 126 32.34 17.17 -15.13
C GLN A 126 33.70 17.89 -15.09
N ARG A 127 34.28 18.07 -13.90
CA ARG A 127 35.61 18.69 -13.71
C ARG A 127 36.69 17.88 -14.42
N MET A 128 36.70 16.57 -14.23
CA MET A 128 37.68 15.67 -14.88
C MET A 128 37.57 15.69 -16.40
N ARG A 129 36.37 15.89 -16.97
CA ARG A 129 36.18 16.07 -18.42
C ARG A 129 36.79 17.38 -18.92
N LEU A 130 36.66 18.47 -18.17
CA LEU A 130 37.29 19.75 -18.51
C LEU A 130 38.82 19.65 -18.47
N GLU A 131 39.37 19.06 -17.41
CA GLU A 131 40.83 18.89 -17.27
C GLU A 131 41.40 18.02 -18.40
N ASN A 132 40.71 16.94 -18.78
CA ASN A 132 41.14 16.12 -19.93
C ASN A 132 41.10 16.87 -21.25
N LEU A 133 40.14 17.78 -21.46
CA LEU A 133 40.08 18.60 -22.66
C LEU A 133 41.29 19.55 -22.70
N GLN A 134 41.56 20.22 -21.58
CA GLN A 134 42.71 21.12 -21.45
C GLN A 134 44.04 20.40 -21.66
N LEU A 135 44.22 19.22 -21.05
CA LEU A 135 45.43 18.44 -21.22
C LEU A 135 45.62 17.95 -22.67
N LYS A 136 44.54 17.64 -23.39
CA LYS A 136 44.61 17.31 -24.82
C LYS A 136 45.04 18.50 -25.66
N GLU A 137 44.49 19.69 -25.40
CA GLU A 137 44.90 20.90 -26.11
C GLU A 137 46.37 21.24 -25.85
N GLU A 138 46.84 21.07 -24.61
CA GLU A 138 48.25 21.26 -24.28
C GLU A 138 49.14 20.18 -24.91
N LEU A 139 48.69 18.92 -24.96
CA LEU A 139 49.39 17.86 -25.66
C LEU A 139 49.49 18.15 -27.17
N ASP A 140 48.40 18.56 -27.80
CA ASP A 140 48.39 18.94 -29.22
C ASP A 140 49.31 20.13 -29.46
N ARG A 141 49.30 21.13 -28.58
CA ARG A 141 50.19 22.29 -28.67
C ARG A 141 51.66 21.86 -28.57
N VAL A 142 52.01 21.07 -27.56
CA VAL A 142 53.39 20.59 -27.34
C VAL A 142 53.82 19.65 -28.45
N SER A 143 52.94 18.77 -28.93
CA SER A 143 53.17 17.86 -30.05
C SER A 143 53.44 18.64 -31.34
N ASN A 144 52.65 19.69 -31.62
CA ASN A 144 52.87 20.57 -32.77
C ASN A 144 54.20 21.32 -32.68
N ILE A 145 54.53 21.87 -31.50
CA ILE A 145 55.83 22.52 -31.27
C ILE A 145 56.96 21.51 -31.47
N ALA A 146 56.86 20.32 -30.89
CA ALA A 146 57.85 19.26 -31.04
C ALA A 146 58.02 18.85 -32.52
N ALA A 147 56.92 18.67 -33.25
CA ALA A 147 56.94 18.32 -34.67
C ALA A 147 57.63 19.39 -35.53
N MET A 148 57.53 20.68 -35.17
CA MET A 148 58.26 21.77 -35.84
C MET A 148 59.78 21.66 -35.67
N TYR A 149 60.26 21.04 -34.58
CA TYR A 149 61.69 20.86 -34.31
C TYR A 149 62.20 19.45 -34.67
N THR A 150 61.34 18.42 -34.72
CA THR A 150 61.72 17.01 -34.97
C THR A 150 61.29 16.47 -36.35
N GLY A 151 60.54 17.24 -37.14
CA GLY A 151 60.25 16.95 -38.55
C GLY A 151 59.24 15.82 -38.84
N LYS A 152 58.63 15.19 -37.83
CA LYS A 152 57.52 14.23 -38.00
C LYS A 152 56.53 14.28 -36.82
N PRO A 153 55.21 14.28 -37.08
CA PRO A 153 54.20 14.20 -36.04
C PRO A 153 54.12 12.78 -35.46
N TRP A 154 53.92 12.69 -34.14
CA TRP A 154 53.67 11.43 -33.44
C TRP A 154 52.15 11.15 -33.49
N GLY A 155 51.78 10.10 -34.22
CA GLY A 155 50.41 9.58 -34.33
C GLY A 155 50.26 8.27 -33.57
#